data_AF-M5G535-F1
#
_entry.id   AF-M5G535-F1
#
_cell.length_a   1.000
_cell.length_b   1.000
_cell.length_c   1.000
_cell.angle_alpha   90.00
_cell.angle_beta   90.00
_cell.angle_gamma   90.00
#
_symmetry.space_group_name_H-M   'P 1'
#
loop_
_entity.id
_entity.type
_entity.pdbx_description
1 polymer ?
#
loop_
_entity_poly.entity_id
_entity_poly.type
_entity_poly.pdbx_seq_one_letter_code
_entity_poly.pdbx_strand_id
1 'polypeptide(L)'
;MPSATASLNGTLIAQSDATVVVEGNQYFPPSALQDQSLFEKSDTHTTCPWKGLASYYNLKLSDGTVIPDAAWYVATTILLNNTDTDYFAFYKNKVNVKVQ
;
A
#
# COMPACT_ATOMS: atom_id res chain seq x y z
N MET A 1 -6.79 18.83 5.62
CA MET A 1 -6.15 18.12 4.49
C MET A 1 -6.92 16.82 4.30
N PRO A 2 -7.13 16.35 3.06
CA PRO A 2 -7.88 15.13 2.87
C PRO A 2 -7.14 13.95 3.51
N SER A 3 -7.85 13.14 4.28
CA SER A 3 -7.29 11.94 4.91
C SER A 3 -7.67 10.71 4.10
N ALA A 4 -6.69 9.89 3.77
CA ALA A 4 -6.92 8.60 3.14
C ALA A 4 -6.92 7.49 4.19
N THR A 5 -7.82 6.52 4.04
CA THR A 5 -7.90 5.32 4.85
C THR A 5 -7.91 4.08 3.95
N ALA A 6 -7.22 3.04 4.39
CA ALA A 6 -7.26 1.71 3.79
C ALA A 6 -7.75 0.72 4.86
N SER A 7 -8.82 0.00 4.56
CA SER A 7 -9.44 -0.94 5.50
C SER A 7 -9.77 -2.27 4.82
N LEU A 8 -9.65 -3.36 5.56
CA LEU A 8 -9.90 -4.72 5.11
C LEU A 8 -10.78 -5.42 6.15
N ASN A 9 -11.97 -5.89 5.74
CA ASN A 9 -12.95 -6.56 6.62
C ASN A 9 -13.28 -5.78 7.91
N GLY A 10 -13.27 -4.45 7.86
CA GLY A 10 -13.51 -3.58 9.03
C GLY A 10 -12.27 -3.26 9.86
N THR A 11 -11.14 -3.92 9.61
CA THR A 11 -9.84 -3.60 10.21
C THR A 11 -9.19 -2.44 9.47
N LEU A 12 -8.78 -1.39 10.20
CA LEU A 12 -8.01 -0.29 9.64
C LEU A 12 -6.55 -0.73 9.45
N ILE A 13 -6.08 -0.70 8.20
CA ILE A 13 -4.74 -1.15 7.83
C ILE A 13 -3.78 0.04 7.72
N ALA A 14 -4.23 1.13 7.10
CA ALA A 14 -3.46 2.35 6.98
C ALA A 14 -4.34 3.60 7.02
N GLN A 15 -3.82 4.69 7.57
CA GLN A 15 -4.44 6.00 7.55
C GLN A 15 -3.38 7.08 7.49
N SER A 16 -3.53 8.05 6.58
CA SER A 16 -2.65 9.22 6.52
C SER A 16 -3.27 10.36 5.72
N ASP A 17 -2.92 11.58 6.09
CA ASP A 17 -3.16 12.82 5.36
C ASP A 17 -2.00 13.19 4.41
N ALA A 18 -0.85 12.53 4.56
CA ALA A 18 0.37 12.71 3.75
C ALA A 18 0.48 11.67 2.63
N THR A 19 -0.65 11.32 2.02
CA THR A 19 -0.67 10.35 0.91
C THR A 19 -0.46 11.05 -0.44
N VAL A 20 0.10 10.32 -1.40
CA VAL A 20 0.29 10.82 -2.77
C VAL A 20 -0.55 10.02 -3.76
N VAL A 21 -1.12 10.70 -4.74
CA VAL A 21 -1.87 10.06 -5.83
C VAL A 21 -0.94 9.85 -7.02
N VAL A 22 -0.77 8.60 -7.45
CA VAL A 22 -0.04 8.28 -8.67
C VAL A 22 -0.89 7.36 -9.53
N GLU A 23 -1.22 7.80 -10.74
CA GLU A 23 -2.11 7.09 -11.68
C GLU A 23 -3.45 6.66 -11.04
N GLY A 24 -4.01 7.52 -10.20
CA GLY A 24 -5.26 7.26 -9.51
C GLY A 24 -5.16 6.25 -8.35
N ASN A 25 -3.96 5.75 -8.00
CA ASN A 25 -3.74 4.96 -6.81
C ASN A 25 -3.24 5.83 -5.65
N GLN A 26 -3.72 5.53 -4.45
CA GLN A 26 -3.30 6.21 -3.23
C GLN A 26 -2.07 5.51 -2.66
N TYR A 27 -0.98 6.25 -2.57
CA TYR A 27 0.28 5.81 -2.00
C TYR A 27 0.40 6.36 -0.58
N PHE A 28 0.55 5.44 0.38
CA PHE A 28 0.66 5.72 1.79
C PHE A 28 2.13 5.61 2.23
N PRO A 29 2.60 6.52 3.11
CA PRO A 29 3.92 6.39 3.71
C PRO A 29 3.96 5.23 4.73
N PRO A 30 5.13 4.65 5.02
CA PRO A 30 5.31 3.62 6.07
C PRO A 30 4.71 3.99 7.43
N SER A 31 4.72 5.27 7.78
CA SER A 31 4.13 5.80 9.00
C SER A 31 2.60 5.75 9.05
N ALA A 32 1.93 5.54 7.90
CA ALA A 32 0.48 5.41 7.82
C ALA A 32 -0.02 4.04 8.32
N LEU A 33 0.86 3.04 8.33
CA LEU A 33 0.53 1.67 8.72
C LEU A 33 0.14 1.62 10.19
N GLN A 34 -1.05 1.07 10.47
CA GLN A 34 -1.51 0.88 11.85
C GLN A 34 -0.78 -0.28 12.52
N ASP A 35 -0.50 -1.33 11.75
CA ASP A 35 0.21 -2.51 12.23
C ASP A 35 1.02 -3.14 11.08
N GLN A 36 2.34 -3.10 11.21
CA GLN A 36 3.26 -3.67 10.22
C GLN A 36 3.25 -5.20 10.24
N SER A 37 2.82 -5.84 11.34
CA SER A 37 2.77 -7.30 11.45
C SER A 37 1.70 -7.93 10.56
N LEU A 38 0.75 -7.12 10.06
CA LEU A 38 -0.26 -7.53 9.08
C LEU A 38 0.35 -7.74 7.68
N PHE A 39 1.57 -7.26 7.42
CA PHE A 39 2.21 -7.29 6.11
C PHE A 39 3.25 -8.40 6.04
N GLU A 40 2.98 -9.38 5.19
CA GLU A 40 3.90 -10.47 4.89
C GLU A 40 4.44 -10.31 3.47
N LYS A 41 5.75 -10.43 3.28
CA LYS A 41 6.35 -10.31 1.94
C LYS A 41 5.81 -11.41 1.02
N SER A 42 5.40 -11.02 -0.17
CA SER A 42 5.08 -11.96 -1.24
C SER A 42 6.30 -12.20 -2.12
N ASP A 43 6.40 -13.40 -2.69
CA ASP A 43 7.38 -13.72 -3.74
C ASP A 43 6.96 -13.15 -5.11
N THR A 44 5.75 -12.61 -5.20
CA THR A 44 5.26 -11.95 -6.42
C THR A 44 6.03 -10.65 -6.65
N HIS A 45 6.52 -10.48 -7.87
CA HIS A 45 7.08 -9.22 -8.37
C HIS A 45 6.59 -8.95 -9.79
N THR A 46 6.35 -7.68 -10.12
CA THR A 46 6.01 -7.26 -11.48
C THR A 46 6.90 -6.12 -11.91
N THR A 47 7.31 -6.11 -13.17
CA THR A 47 8.19 -5.07 -13.71
C THR A 47 7.44 -4.21 -14.70
N CYS A 48 7.45 -2.91 -14.48
CA CYS A 48 6.87 -1.90 -15.36
C CYS A 48 8.02 -1.09 -15.99
N PRO A 49 8.08 -0.91 -17.33
CA PRO A 49 9.22 -0.27 -18.01
C PRO A 49 9.61 1.11 -17.46
N TRP A 50 8.62 1.86 -16.99
CA TRP A 50 8.75 3.22 -16.46
C TRP A 50 8.66 3.35 -14.93
N LYS A 51 8.12 2.35 -14.21
CA LYS A 51 7.96 2.38 -12.74
C LYS A 51 8.97 1.51 -12.01
N GLY A 52 9.71 0.68 -12.73
CA GLY A 52 10.65 -0.28 -12.17
C GLY A 52 9.98 -1.54 -11.63
N LEU A 53 10.61 -2.15 -10.62
CA LEU A 53 10.14 -3.37 -9.96
C LEU A 53 9.10 -3.01 -8.89
N ALA A 54 7.91 -3.56 -9.04
CA ALA A 54 6.89 -3.61 -8.00
C ALA A 54 7.03 -4.91 -7.20
N SER A 55 7.03 -4.76 -5.89
CA SER A 55 7.05 -5.86 -4.93
C SER A 55 5.74 -5.86 -4.14
N TYR A 56 5.30 -7.04 -3.75
CA TYR A 56 3.97 -7.23 -3.19
C TYR A 56 4.02 -7.69 -1.74
N TYR A 57 2.96 -7.36 -0.99
CA TYR A 57 2.71 -7.84 0.35
C TYR A 57 1.36 -8.54 0.42
N ASN A 58 1.36 -9.69 1.09
CA ASN A 58 0.16 -10.36 1.57
C ASN A 58 -0.32 -9.62 2.83
N LEU A 59 -1.63 -9.48 2.98
CA LEU A 59 -2.24 -8.96 4.20
C LEU A 59 -2.78 -10.11 5.04
N LYS A 60 -2.24 -10.29 6.23
CA LYS A 60 -2.67 -11.30 7.20
C LYS A 60 -3.39 -10.63 8.36
N LEU A 61 -4.70 -10.83 8.42
CA LEU A 61 -5.52 -10.34 9.53
C LEU A 61 -5.33 -11.22 10.77
N SER A 62 -5.62 -10.64 11.94
CA SER A 62 -5.53 -11.33 13.23
C SER A 62 -6.48 -12.52 13.36
N ASP A 63 -7.55 -12.57 12.55
CA ASP A 63 -8.49 -13.70 12.47
C ASP A 63 -7.95 -14.89 11.65
N GLY A 64 -6.74 -14.76 11.10
CA GLY A 64 -6.09 -15.78 10.27
C GLY A 64 -6.36 -15.64 8.77
N THR A 65 -7.20 -14.69 8.35
CA THR A 65 -7.47 -14.42 6.94
C THR A 65 -6.20 -13.86 6.27
N VAL A 66 -5.74 -14.52 5.20
CA VAL A 66 -4.63 -14.04 4.37
C VAL A 66 -5.18 -13.62 3.02
N ILE A 67 -4.95 -12.36 2.65
CA ILE A 67 -5.25 -11.83 1.32
C ILE A 67 -3.93 -11.70 0.56
N PRO A 68 -3.68 -12.57 -0.44
CA PRO A 68 -2.43 -12.56 -1.17
C PRO A 68 -2.32 -11.32 -2.05
N ASP A 69 -1.11 -10.79 -2.23
CA ASP A 69 -0.79 -9.64 -3.09
C ASP A 69 -1.82 -8.51 -2.94
N ALA A 70 -2.09 -8.08 -1.71
CA ALA A 70 -3.12 -7.10 -1.39
C ALA A 70 -2.56 -5.67 -1.40
N ALA A 71 -1.29 -5.52 -1.05
CA ALA A 71 -0.54 -4.28 -1.17
C ALA A 71 0.66 -4.45 -2.10
N TRP A 72 1.11 -3.36 -2.69
CA TRP A 72 2.35 -3.31 -3.46
C TRP A 72 3.11 -2.02 -3.16
N TYR A 73 4.41 -2.06 -3.37
CA TYR A 73 5.28 -0.91 -3.33
C TYR A 73 6.21 -0.94 -4.54
N VAL A 74 6.63 0.24 -4.97
CA VAL A 74 7.65 0.42 -6.01
C VAL A 74 8.67 1.41 -5.48
N ALA A 75 9.90 1.34 -5.99
CA ALA A 75 10.96 2.25 -5.60
C ALA A 75 10.51 3.70 -5.77
N THR A 76 10.44 4.43 -4.65
CA THR A 76 9.75 5.72 -4.61
C THR A 76 10.50 6.80 -5.39
N THR A 77 11.80 6.65 -5.60
CA THR A 77 12.60 7.48 -6.51
C THR A 77 11.96 7.61 -7.90
N ILE A 78 11.30 6.54 -8.37
CA ILE A 78 10.68 6.50 -9.69
C ILE A 78 9.29 7.16 -9.69
N LEU A 79 8.58 7.18 -8.56
CA LEU A 79 7.21 7.70 -8.50
C LEU A 79 7.08 9.12 -7.93
N LEU A 80 7.91 9.52 -6.96
CA LEU A 80 7.70 10.72 -6.14
C LEU A 80 8.90 11.70 -6.13
N ASN A 81 9.72 11.71 -7.20
CA ASN A 81 10.84 12.65 -7.38
C ASN A 81 11.85 12.66 -6.20
N ASN A 82 12.48 11.52 -5.92
CA ASN A 82 13.60 11.37 -4.95
C ASN A 82 13.25 11.48 -3.46
N THR A 83 12.15 10.89 -3.01
CA THR A 83 12.00 10.58 -1.57
C THR A 83 12.63 9.23 -1.26
N ASP A 84 13.46 9.18 -0.21
CA ASP A 84 14.10 7.96 0.33
C ASP A 84 13.15 7.03 1.10
N THR A 85 11.84 7.29 1.01
CA THR A 85 10.80 6.56 1.76
C THR A 85 10.00 5.71 0.80
N ASP A 86 9.90 4.41 1.04
CA ASP A 86 9.09 3.51 0.22
C ASP A 86 7.61 3.64 0.54
N TYR A 87 6.83 4.18 -0.41
CA TYR A 87 5.38 4.24 -0.29
C TYR A 87 4.71 2.97 -0.83
N PHE A 88 3.60 2.59 -0.21
CA PHE A 88 2.81 1.43 -0.63
C PHE A 88 1.39 1.85 -1.03
N ALA A 89 0.80 1.08 -1.92
CA ALA A 89 -0.58 1.20 -2.35
C ALA A 89 -1.32 -0.14 -2.19
N PHE A 90 -2.65 -0.09 -2.25
CA PHE A 90 -3.50 -1.25 -2.05
C PHE A 90 -4.40 -1.52 -3.25
N TYR A 91 -4.69 -2.80 -3.49
CA TYR A 91 -5.60 -3.21 -4.55
C TYR A 91 -7.03 -2.88 -4.15
N LYS A 92 -7.65 -1.93 -4.87
CA LYS A 92 -9.00 -1.43 -4.55
C LYS A 92 -10.11 -2.51 -4.64
N ASN A 93 -9.86 -3.61 -5.34
CA ASN A 93 -10.77 -4.76 -5.38
C ASN A 93 -10.57 -5.74 -4.21
N LYS A 94 -9.52 -5.56 -3.39
CA LYS A 94 -9.21 -6.38 -2.22
C LYS A 94 -9.33 -5.59 -0.91
N VAL A 95 -8.90 -4.33 -0.92
CA VAL A 95 -8.86 -3.41 0.23
C VAL A 95 -9.71 -2.19 -0.07
N ASN A 96 -10.51 -1.77 0.90
CA ASN A 96 -11.34 -0.58 0.79
C ASN A 96 -10.49 0.67 1.05
N VAL A 97 -10.15 1.39 -0.02
CA VAL A 97 -9.41 2.66 0.04
C VAL A 97 -10.39 3.81 -0.13
N LYS A 98 -10.45 4.72 0.85
CA LYS A 98 -11.27 5.94 0.80
C LYS A 98 -10.38 7.16 1.00
N VAL A 99 -10.73 8.25 0.33
CA VAL A 99 -10.16 9.58 0.55
C VAL A 99 -11.31 10.47 1.01
N GLN A 100 -11.14 11.15 2.14
CA GLN A 100 -12.12 12.04 2.77
C GLN A 100 -11.58 13.46 2.84
#